data_AF-A0A5K1G4H6-F1
#
_entry.id   AF-A0A5K1G4H6-F1
#
_cell.length_a   1.000
_cell.length_b   1.000
_cell.length_c   1.000
_cell.angle_alpha   90.00
_cell.angle_beta   90.00
_cell.angle_gamma   90.00
#
_symmetry.space_group_name_H-M   'P 1'
#
loop_
_entity.id
_entity.type
_entity.pdbx_description
1 polymer ?
#
loop_
_entity_poly.entity_id
_entity_poly.type
_entity_poly.pdbx_seq_one_letter_code
_entity_poly.pdbx_strand_id
1 'polypeptide(L)'
;MTIGSLAPPREKKSRNNKQVVDEKAPLLPRKQDELQGELDGFNGASFSGAVFNLSTTVVGAGIMALPATMKVLGLGPGIVMIILMAFLTEASIEILLRFSRAGKTVSYGGLMGEAFGRTGKILLQICVIINNVGVLIVYMIII
;
A
#
# COMPACT_ATOMS: atom_id res chain seq x y z
N MET A 1 24.75 -57.24 24.68
CA MET A 1 24.90 -56.24 23.59
C MET A 1 23.56 -55.53 23.44
N THR A 2 23.35 -54.21 23.44
CA THR A 2 24.09 -52.99 23.77
C THR A 2 22.99 -51.89 23.75
N ILE A 3 22.95 -51.02 24.77
CA ILE A 3 22.44 -49.61 24.84
C ILE A 3 21.00 -49.28 24.36
N GLY A 4 20.19 -48.45 25.00
CA GLY A 4 20.42 -47.43 26.02
C GLY A 4 19.49 -46.24 25.72
N SER A 5 18.38 -46.17 26.46
CA SER A 5 17.60 -44.93 26.65
C SER A 5 18.51 -43.87 27.27
N LEU A 6 18.50 -42.63 26.76
CA LEU A 6 18.74 -41.37 27.49
C LEU A 6 18.82 -40.21 26.49
N ALA A 7 17.88 -39.28 26.59
CA ALA A 7 17.97 -37.95 26.00
C ALA A 7 19.15 -37.16 26.63
N PRO A 8 19.84 -36.29 25.86
CA PRO A 8 20.66 -35.24 26.44
C PRO A 8 20.08 -33.83 26.22
N PRO A 9 20.55 -32.83 27.00
CA PRO A 9 19.79 -31.63 27.34
C PRO A 9 20.13 -30.41 26.48
N ARG A 10 19.22 -29.42 26.54
CA ARG A 10 19.35 -28.07 25.98
C ARG A 10 20.64 -27.39 26.44
N GLU A 11 21.57 -27.16 25.52
CA GLU A 11 22.78 -26.39 25.79
C GLU A 11 22.64 -24.95 25.28
N LYS A 12 22.69 -24.01 26.23
CA LYS A 12 22.78 -22.56 26.02
C LYS A 12 24.10 -22.24 25.33
N LYS A 13 24.08 -21.76 24.07
CA LYS A 13 25.25 -21.12 23.47
C LYS A 13 25.11 -19.60 23.52
N SER A 14 25.67 -19.05 24.58
CA SER A 14 26.11 -17.66 24.70
C SER A 14 26.87 -17.26 23.43
N ARG A 15 26.28 -16.34 22.65
CA ARG A 15 27.04 -15.52 21.70
C ARG A 15 27.10 -14.11 22.29
N ASN A 16 28.01 -13.98 23.24
CA ASN A 16 28.64 -12.71 23.55
C ASN A 16 29.38 -12.27 22.28
N ASN A 17 28.83 -11.32 21.53
CA ASN A 17 29.61 -10.59 20.55
C ASN A 17 29.61 -9.13 20.98
N LYS A 18 30.78 -8.67 21.42
CA LYS A 18 31.06 -7.27 21.77
C LYS A 18 30.60 -6.37 20.63
N GLN A 19 29.57 -5.57 20.89
CA GLN A 19 29.29 -4.40 20.07
C GLN A 19 30.42 -3.40 20.36
N VAL A 20 31.45 -3.42 19.51
CA VAL A 20 32.35 -2.29 19.39
C VAL A 20 31.48 -1.16 18.85
N VAL A 21 31.13 -0.22 19.74
CA VAL A 21 30.43 1.00 19.37
C VAL A 21 31.41 1.80 18.52
N ASP A 22 31.28 1.67 17.20
CA ASP A 22 31.97 2.52 16.24
C ASP A 22 31.34 3.91 16.35
N GLU A 23 32.09 4.84 16.95
CA GLU A 23 31.69 6.23 17.22
C GLU A 23 31.49 7.06 15.92
N LYS A 24 31.64 6.45 14.73
CA LYS A 24 31.39 7.06 13.42
C LYS A 24 30.27 6.38 12.64
N ALA A 25 29.41 5.60 13.29
CA ALA A 25 28.16 5.17 12.70
C ALA A 25 27.19 6.37 12.57
N PRO A 26 26.65 6.66 11.36
CA PRO A 26 25.66 7.73 11.19
C PRO A 26 24.42 7.47 12.06
N LEU A 27 24.13 8.39 12.99
CA LEU A 27 23.03 8.27 13.96
C LEU A 27 21.63 8.54 13.38
N LEU A 28 21.52 8.68 12.06
CA LEU A 28 20.25 8.84 11.36
C LEU A 28 20.22 7.85 10.21
N PRO A 29 19.17 7.00 10.10
CA PRO A 29 18.92 6.23 8.89
C PRO A 29 18.93 7.17 7.69
N ARG A 30 19.70 6.80 6.67
CA ARG A 30 19.74 7.58 5.44
C ARG A 30 18.34 7.40 4.84
N LYS A 31 17.71 8.47 4.36
CA LYS A 31 16.37 8.41 3.72
C LYS A 31 16.26 7.38 2.57
N GLN A 32 17.38 6.84 2.09
CA GLN A 32 17.47 5.73 1.13
C GLN A 32 17.18 4.35 1.77
N ASP A 33 17.47 4.16 3.05
CA ASP A 33 17.24 2.91 3.79
C ASP A 33 15.75 2.69 4.09
N GLU A 34 14.97 3.77 4.21
CA GLU A 34 13.51 3.67 4.42
C GLU A 34 12.78 3.17 3.17
N LEU A 35 13.25 3.56 1.98
CA LEU A 35 12.72 3.07 0.71
C LEU A 35 13.13 1.60 0.47
N GLN A 36 14.33 1.21 0.88
CA GLN A 36 14.80 -0.18 0.84
C GLN A 36 14.06 -1.07 1.86
N GLY A 37 13.78 -0.56 3.07
CA GLY A 37 12.97 -1.26 4.07
C GLY A 37 11.50 -1.44 3.66
N GLU A 38 10.92 -0.49 2.91
CA GLU A 38 9.57 -0.63 2.36
C GLU A 38 9.52 -1.68 1.23
N LEU A 39 10.56 -1.76 0.38
CA LEU A 39 10.71 -2.82 -0.63
C LEU A 39 10.88 -4.22 0.00
N ASP A 40 11.66 -4.35 1.09
CA ASP A 40 11.79 -5.60 1.85
C ASP A 40 10.48 -5.98 2.57
N GLY A 41 9.59 -5.02 2.86
CA GLY A 41 8.24 -5.26 3.39
C GLY A 41 7.27 -5.90 2.39
N PHE A 42 7.47 -5.70 1.08
CA PHE A 42 6.68 -6.37 0.04
C PHE A 42 7.05 -7.84 -0.18
N ASN A 43 8.20 -8.29 0.34
CA ASN A 43 8.71 -9.65 0.13
C ASN A 43 7.81 -10.75 0.76
N GLY A 44 6.83 -10.35 1.58
CA GLY A 44 5.78 -11.24 2.13
C GLY A 44 4.36 -11.00 1.58
N ALA A 45 4.15 -10.05 0.67
CA ALA A 45 2.83 -9.73 0.14
C ALA A 45 2.41 -10.72 -0.94
N SER A 46 1.36 -11.51 -0.68
CA SER A 46 0.79 -12.43 -1.66
C SER A 46 -0.08 -11.69 -2.68
N PHE A 47 -0.04 -12.10 -3.96
CA PHE A 47 -0.91 -11.56 -5.01
C PHE A 47 -2.39 -11.61 -4.61
N SER A 48 -2.83 -12.73 -4.02
CA SER A 48 -4.21 -12.89 -3.54
C SER A 48 -4.54 -11.90 -2.40
N GLY A 49 -3.59 -11.66 -1.49
CA GLY A 49 -3.75 -10.69 -0.40
C GLY A 49 -3.85 -9.24 -0.92
N ALA A 50 -3.04 -8.89 -1.92
CA ALA A 50 -3.11 -7.57 -2.56
C ALA A 50 -4.44 -7.34 -3.28
N VAL A 51 -4.91 -8.34 -4.05
CA VAL A 51 -6.22 -8.28 -4.73
C VAL A 51 -7.36 -8.16 -3.72
N PHE A 52 -7.32 -8.94 -2.63
CA PHE A 52 -8.37 -8.91 -1.61
C PHE A 52 -8.41 -7.58 -0.85
N ASN A 53 -7.26 -7.03 -0.46
CA ASN A 53 -7.18 -5.73 0.22
C ASN A 53 -7.66 -4.59 -0.69
N LEU A 54 -7.23 -4.59 -1.96
CA LEU A 54 -7.69 -3.62 -2.94
C LEU A 54 -9.21 -3.72 -3.15
N SER A 55 -9.73 -4.94 -3.32
CA SER A 55 -11.16 -5.18 -3.50
C SER A 55 -11.97 -4.71 -2.29
N THR A 56 -11.51 -5.00 -1.08
CA THR A 56 -12.17 -4.55 0.17
C THR A 56 -12.22 -3.03 0.26
N THR A 57 -11.14 -2.35 -0.15
CA THR A 57 -11.09 -0.88 -0.17
C THR A 57 -12.09 -0.29 -1.18
N VAL A 58 -12.12 -0.84 -2.41
CA VAL A 58 -13.02 -0.37 -3.48
C VAL A 58 -14.48 -0.66 -3.14
N VAL A 59 -14.79 -1.88 -2.70
CA VAL A 59 -16.15 -2.27 -2.30
C VAL A 59 -16.57 -1.45 -1.09
N GLY A 60 -15.72 -1.29 -0.07
CA GLY A 60 -16.03 -0.55 1.15
C GLY A 60 -16.47 0.89 0.88
N ALA A 61 -15.65 1.68 0.18
CA ALA A 61 -16.03 3.05 -0.18
C ALA A 61 -17.19 3.09 -1.21
N GLY A 62 -17.21 2.14 -2.15
CA GLY A 62 -18.20 2.06 -3.22
C GLY A 62 -19.62 1.79 -2.72
N ILE A 63 -19.82 0.80 -1.84
CA ILE A 63 -21.15 0.44 -1.33
C ILE A 63 -21.82 1.57 -0.57
N MET A 64 -21.02 2.45 0.05
CA MET A 64 -21.52 3.63 0.76
C MET A 64 -22.04 4.71 -0.21
N ALA A 65 -21.39 4.84 -1.38
CA ALA A 65 -21.75 5.85 -2.38
C ALA A 65 -22.89 5.42 -3.32
N LEU A 66 -23.01 4.12 -3.62
CA LEU A 66 -23.96 3.59 -4.61
C LEU A 66 -25.42 4.05 -4.41
N PRO A 67 -26.02 3.98 -3.20
CA PRO A 67 -27.41 4.39 -3.02
C PRO A 67 -27.64 5.87 -3.32
N ALA A 68 -26.69 6.73 -2.92
CA ALA A 68 -26.76 8.17 -3.17
C ALA A 68 -26.63 8.47 -4.67
N THR A 69 -25.70 7.79 -5.37
CA THR A 69 -25.56 7.93 -6.83
C THR A 69 -26.83 7.52 -7.55
N MET A 70 -27.43 6.38 -7.19
CA MET A 70 -28.69 5.93 -7.79
C MET A 70 -29.86 6.87 -7.51
N LYS A 71 -29.90 7.50 -6.34
CA LYS A 71 -30.93 8.48 -6.00
C LYS A 71 -30.83 9.76 -6.84
N VAL A 72 -29.63 10.21 -7.17
CA VAL A 72 -29.40 11.48 -7.90
C VAL A 72 -29.47 11.29 -9.41
N LEU A 73 -28.84 10.24 -9.95
CA LEU A 73 -28.84 9.97 -11.39
C LEU A 73 -30.09 9.20 -11.85
N GLY A 74 -30.66 8.34 -10.99
CA GLY A 74 -31.63 7.33 -11.39
C GLY A 74 -30.97 6.02 -11.84
N LEU A 75 -31.74 4.93 -11.85
CA LEU A 75 -31.22 3.57 -12.05
C LEU A 75 -30.57 3.35 -13.43
N GLY A 76 -31.26 3.72 -14.51
CA GLY A 76 -30.77 3.55 -15.89
C GLY A 76 -29.43 4.25 -16.16
N PRO A 77 -29.35 5.58 -16.06
CA PRO A 77 -28.08 6.31 -16.25
C PRO A 77 -27.05 5.99 -15.17
N GLY A 78 -27.47 5.63 -13.95
CA GLY A 78 -26.56 5.19 -12.89
C GLY A 78 -25.78 3.92 -13.26
N ILE A 79 -26.44 2.91 -13.80
CA ILE A 79 -25.77 1.68 -14.28
C ILE A 79 -24.83 1.98 -15.44
N VAL A 80 -25.26 2.80 -16.40
CA VAL A 80 -24.39 3.22 -17.54
C VAL A 80 -23.12 3.92 -17.03
N MET A 81 -23.26 4.81 -16.04
CA MET A 81 -22.11 5.47 -15.43
C MET A 81 -21.18 4.51 -14.69
N ILE A 82 -21.71 3.50 -14.01
CA ILE A 82 -20.87 2.47 -13.36
C ILE A 82 -20.04 1.70 -14.39
N ILE A 83 -20.65 1.30 -15.52
CA ILE A 83 -19.94 0.61 -16.61
C ILE A 83 -18.86 1.52 -17.20
N LEU A 84 -19.17 2.79 -17.46
CA LEU A 84 -18.19 3.77 -17.95
C LEU A 84 -17.02 3.94 -16.97
N MET A 85 -17.33 4.03 -15.68
CA MET A 85 -16.32 4.20 -14.64
C MET A 85 -15.46 2.94 -14.46
N ALA A 86 -15.99 1.74 -14.74
CA ALA A 86 -15.21 0.51 -14.78
C ALA A 86 -14.13 0.58 -15.86
N PHE A 87 -14.47 0.98 -17.09
CA PHE A 87 -13.49 1.17 -18.16
C PHE A 87 -12.47 2.27 -17.82
N LEU A 88 -12.92 3.39 -17.26
CA LEU A 88 -12.02 4.48 -16.85
C LEU A 88 -11.06 4.03 -15.74
N THR A 89 -11.53 3.20 -14.81
CA THR A 89 -10.71 2.64 -13.73
C THR A 89 -9.67 1.67 -14.28
N GLU A 90 -10.04 0.79 -15.20
CA GLU A 90 -9.10 -0.14 -15.86
C GLU A 90 -7.99 0.63 -16.60
N ALA A 91 -8.35 1.62 -17.41
CA ALA A 91 -7.40 2.48 -18.11
C ALA A 91 -6.47 3.24 -17.14
N SER A 92 -7.03 3.74 -16.02
CA SER A 92 -6.24 4.43 -14.99
C SER A 92 -5.22 3.51 -14.33
N ILE A 93 -5.61 2.27 -14.01
CA ILE A 93 -4.73 1.27 -13.43
C ILE A 93 -3.63 0.88 -14.43
N GLU A 94 -3.96 0.70 -15.72
CA GLU A 94 -2.97 0.39 -16.75
C GLU A 94 -1.91 1.48 -16.88
N ILE A 95 -2.34 2.74 -16.94
CA ILE A 95 -1.45 3.91 -17.00
C ILE A 95 -0.54 3.93 -15.77
N LEU A 96 -1.12 3.76 -14.58
CA LEU A 96 -0.38 3.74 -13.32
C LEU A 96 0.70 2.64 -13.31
N LEU A 97 0.34 1.42 -13.70
CA LEU A 97 1.27 0.29 -13.75
C LEU A 97 2.37 0.51 -14.80
N ARG A 98 2.03 1.09 -15.95
CA ARG A 98 3.00 1.41 -17.01
C ARG A 98 4.03 2.42 -16.53
N PHE A 99 3.60 3.49 -15.87
CA PHE A 99 4.53 4.49 -15.30
C PHE A 99 5.33 3.93 -14.12
N SER A 100 4.75 3.05 -13.30
CA SER A 100 5.46 2.42 -12.18
C SER A 100 6.59 1.53 -12.66
N ARG A 101 6.34 0.73 -13.71
CA ARG A 101 7.38 -0.11 -14.33
C ARG A 101 8.47 0.71 -15.00
N ALA A 102 8.13 1.86 -15.59
CA ALA A 102 9.09 2.74 -16.25
C ALA A 102 9.98 3.51 -15.24
N GLY A 103 9.40 4.05 -14.17
CA GLY A 103 10.11 4.82 -13.14
C GLY A 103 10.83 3.97 -12.09
N LYS A 104 10.57 2.65 -12.02
CA LYS A 104 11.04 1.76 -10.93
C LYS A 104 10.63 2.25 -9.53
N THR A 105 9.60 3.09 -9.46
CA THR A 105 9.09 3.65 -8.22
C THR A 105 7.80 2.93 -7.81
N VAL A 106 7.78 2.46 -6.57
CA VAL A 106 6.69 1.66 -5.99
C VAL A 106 5.60 2.51 -5.32
N SER A 107 5.90 3.76 -4.99
CA SER A 107 4.95 4.66 -4.33
C SER A 107 4.23 5.58 -5.32
N TYR A 108 2.94 5.83 -5.08
CA TYR A 108 2.13 6.67 -5.94
C TYR A 108 2.66 8.11 -6.03
N GLY A 109 3.09 8.67 -4.90
CA GLY A 109 3.70 10.01 -4.84
C GLY A 109 5.08 10.09 -5.50
N GLY A 110 5.86 9.01 -5.47
CA GLY A 110 7.15 8.94 -6.15
C GLY A 110 6.96 8.83 -7.68
N LEU A 111 6.03 7.99 -8.12
CA LEU A 111 5.64 7.84 -9.53
C LEU A 111 5.20 9.17 -10.16
N MET A 112 4.36 9.92 -9.46
CA MET A 112 3.92 11.24 -9.92
C MET A 112 5.04 12.28 -9.88
N GLY A 113 5.95 12.14 -8.91
CA GLY A 113 7.17 12.95 -8.82
C GLY A 113 8.12 12.76 -10.00
N GLU A 114 8.24 11.53 -10.51
CA GLU A 114 9.06 11.23 -11.68
C GLU A 114 8.37 11.59 -12.99
N ALA A 115 7.06 11.36 -13.11
CA ALA A 115 6.31 11.65 -14.34
C ALA A 115 6.04 13.15 -14.55
N PHE A 116 5.76 13.91 -13.47
CA PHE A 116 5.33 15.31 -13.54
C PHE A 116 6.17 16.26 -12.68
N GLY A 117 7.28 15.77 -12.10
CA GLY A 117 8.13 16.56 -11.22
C GLY A 117 7.50 16.84 -9.84
N ARG A 118 8.10 17.79 -9.11
CA ARG A 118 7.68 18.16 -7.75
C ARG A 118 6.23 18.65 -7.68
N THR A 119 5.78 19.35 -8.71
CA THR A 119 4.41 19.88 -8.79
C THR A 119 3.38 18.74 -8.83
N GLY A 120 3.61 17.71 -9.65
CA GLY A 120 2.71 16.55 -9.72
C GLY A 120 2.61 15.80 -8.40
N LYS A 121 3.74 15.61 -7.71
CA LYS A 121 3.76 14.99 -6.37
C LYS A 121 2.93 15.78 -5.35
N ILE A 122 3.06 17.11 -5.32
CA ILE A 122 2.29 17.95 -4.39
C ILE A 122 0.80 17.89 -4.72
N LEU A 123 0.44 17.97 -6.01
CA LEU A 123 -0.96 17.90 -6.44
C LEU A 123 -1.61 16.58 -6.04
N LEU A 124 -0.91 15.46 -6.29
CA LEU A 124 -1.37 14.13 -5.86
C LEU A 124 -1.56 14.07 -4.34
N GLN A 125 -0.59 14.59 -3.58
CA GLN A 125 -0.69 14.60 -2.12
C GLN A 125 -1.92 15.37 -1.63
N ILE A 126 -2.23 16.51 -2.25
CA ILE A 126 -3.45 17.28 -1.96
C ILE A 126 -4.70 16.45 -2.30
N CYS A 127 -4.74 15.80 -3.47
CA CYS A 127 -5.86 14.93 -3.85
C CYS A 127 -6.08 13.79 -2.86
N VAL A 128 -5.01 13.15 -2.38
CA VAL A 128 -5.10 12.07 -1.38
C VAL A 128 -5.61 12.58 -0.04
N ILE A 129 -5.18 13.77 0.40
CA ILE A 129 -5.70 14.39 1.62
C ILE A 129 -7.21 14.65 1.48
N ILE A 130 -7.65 15.25 0.37
CA ILE A 130 -9.07 15.53 0.12
C ILE A 130 -9.87 14.22 0.09
N ASN A 131 -9.37 13.17 -0.55
CA ASN A 131 -10.03 11.87 -0.59
C ASN A 131 -10.20 11.26 0.80
N ASN A 132 -9.13 11.22 1.61
CA ASN A 132 -9.19 10.71 2.98
C ASN A 132 -10.14 11.52 3.85
N VAL A 133 -10.09 12.85 3.77
CA VAL A 133 -11.03 13.73 4.50
C VAL A 133 -12.47 13.45 4.09
N GLY A 134 -12.74 13.30 2.79
CA GLY A 134 -14.07 12.94 2.28
C GLY A 134 -14.57 11.62 2.84
N VAL A 135 -13.72 10.58 2.86
CA VAL A 135 -14.06 9.27 3.44
C VAL A 135 -14.32 9.38 4.95
N LEU A 136 -13.52 10.17 5.68
CA LEU A 136 -13.75 10.42 7.11
C LEU A 136 -15.08 11.15 7.35
N ILE A 137 -15.46 12.11 6.50
CA ILE A 137 -16.77 12.77 6.57
C ILE A 137 -17.90 11.76 6.34
N VAL A 138 -17.77 10.89 5.32
CA VAL A 138 -18.74 9.82 5.07
C VAL A 138 -18.87 8.90 6.30
N TYR A 139 -17.77 8.53 6.94
CA TYR A 139 -17.81 7.77 8.18
C TYR A 139 -18.51 8.50 9.31
N MET A 140 -18.27 9.80 9.51
CA MET A 140 -18.97 10.61 10.51
C MET A 140 -20.47 10.80 10.22
N ILE A 141 -20.91 10.67 8.97
CA ILE A 141 -22.34 10.74 8.61
C ILE A 141 -23.02 9.38 8.87
N ILE A 142 -22.30 8.28 8.66
CA ILE A 142 -22.82 6.92 8.80
C ILE A 142 -22.85 6.46 10.27
N ILE A 143 -21.81 6.78 11.04
CA ILE A 143 -21.68 6.49 12.48
C ILE A 143 -22.50 7.49 13.29
#